data_AF-A0A7H8IRF3-F1
#
_entry.id   AF-A0A7H8IRF3-F1
#
_cell.length_a   1.000
_cell.length_b   1.000
_cell.length_c   1.000
_cell.angle_alpha   90.00
_cell.angle_beta   90.00
_cell.angle_gamma   90.00
#
_symmetry.space_group_name_H-M   'P 1'
#
loop_
_entity.id
_entity.type
_entity.pdbx_description
1 polymer ?
#
loop_
_entity_poly.entity_id
_entity_poly.type
_entity_poly.pdbx_seq_one_letter_code
_entity_poly.pdbx_strand_id
1 'polypeptide(L)'
;MQQQSGTEVAARVRQVIGEVGCSQREFARRIVMDPSKLSRSLGGSRRFTVAELARIADAGNVDAGWLLGTATAAEPTAPAPSTGSTTARRPAVAPEGGRPLQIVRETVRLIAEHGFHAVRVADIAAACDTSTAAIHYHFPGRAELLEAAVRWCMDEDTARRAARIADADDAYEELRQLIALQVPYTVQQRRQWLVWMDLWAEAARSTAIGRLHADFYRQWRQTVAEVIRRGIAQGVFRGVDPETTAVRLTALMDGLAAQVLAAAPGEGGAAGVGMSAEAMHTACAAYVDTELAAGGGATPVTGTGPSPAGTDPSAPHHHAADGP
;
A
#
# COMPACT_ATOMS: atom_id res chain seq x y z
N MET A 1 19.48 -46.91 -2.06
CA MET A 1 18.31 -46.07 -2.35
C MET A 1 18.62 -44.59 -2.66
N GLN A 2 19.61 -43.92 -2.04
CA GLN A 2 19.81 -42.46 -2.24
C GLN A 2 20.43 -42.01 -3.60
N GLN A 3 21.09 -42.89 -4.35
CA GLN A 3 21.61 -42.55 -5.70
C GLN A 3 20.55 -42.67 -6.81
N GLN A 4 19.55 -43.52 -6.64
CA GLN A 4 18.46 -43.71 -7.62
C GLN A 4 17.55 -42.48 -7.72
N SER A 5 17.23 -41.85 -6.58
CA SER A 5 16.38 -40.64 -6.52
C SER A 5 17.00 -39.43 -7.26
N GLY A 6 18.32 -39.24 -7.19
CA GLY A 6 18.99 -38.13 -7.90
C GLY A 6 18.95 -38.26 -9.43
N THR A 7 19.03 -39.49 -9.94
CA THR A 7 18.99 -39.78 -11.37
C THR A 7 17.59 -39.65 -11.96
N GLU A 8 16.55 -40.02 -11.19
CA GLU A 8 15.14 -39.82 -11.56
C GLU A 8 14.76 -38.34 -11.63
N VAL A 9 15.19 -37.53 -10.67
CA VAL A 9 14.98 -36.08 -10.69
C VAL A 9 15.62 -35.49 -11.95
N ALA A 10 16.87 -35.86 -12.26
CA ALA A 10 17.54 -35.39 -13.47
C ALA A 10 16.81 -35.81 -14.77
N ALA A 11 16.19 -36.99 -14.80
CA ALA A 11 15.38 -37.44 -15.93
C ALA A 11 14.11 -36.60 -16.10
N ARG A 12 13.37 -36.33 -15.02
CA ARG A 12 12.18 -35.47 -15.04
C ARG A 12 12.52 -34.03 -15.44
N VAL A 13 13.66 -33.50 -14.99
CA VAL A 13 14.14 -32.18 -15.45
C VAL A 13 14.46 -32.17 -16.95
N ARG A 14 15.04 -33.24 -17.51
CA ARG A 14 15.26 -33.33 -18.97
C ARG A 14 13.95 -33.32 -19.74
N GLN A 15 12.94 -34.02 -19.23
CA GLN A 15 11.61 -34.04 -19.82
C GLN A 15 11.01 -32.63 -19.87
N VAL A 16 11.05 -31.90 -18.76
CA VAL A 16 10.58 -30.50 -18.68
C VAL A 16 11.28 -29.60 -19.69
N ILE A 17 12.61 -29.70 -19.82
CA ILE A 17 13.37 -28.89 -20.78
C ILE A 17 12.92 -29.21 -22.22
N GLY A 18 12.65 -30.49 -22.51
CA GLY A 18 12.14 -30.92 -23.81
C GLY A 18 10.76 -30.38 -24.12
N GLU A 19 9.84 -30.41 -23.15
CA GLU A 19 8.46 -29.92 -23.30
C GLU A 19 8.39 -28.39 -23.46
N VAL A 20 9.30 -27.65 -22.83
CA VAL A 20 9.42 -26.19 -22.99
C VAL A 20 9.99 -25.81 -24.38
N GLY A 21 10.63 -26.73 -25.08
CA GLY A 21 11.06 -26.54 -26.47
C GLY A 21 12.23 -25.57 -26.65
N CYS A 22 13.08 -25.37 -25.63
CA CYS A 22 14.24 -24.48 -25.71
C CYS A 22 15.58 -25.20 -25.46
N SER A 23 16.69 -24.55 -25.81
CA SER A 23 18.02 -25.13 -25.59
C SER A 23 18.37 -25.17 -24.09
N GLN A 24 19.17 -26.14 -23.64
CA GLN A 24 19.59 -26.21 -22.23
C GLN A 24 20.28 -24.92 -21.74
N ARG A 25 21.04 -24.24 -22.62
CA ARG A 25 21.74 -22.98 -22.28
C ARG A 25 20.77 -21.81 -22.10
N GLU A 26 19.68 -21.82 -22.84
CA GLU A 26 18.59 -20.84 -22.72
C GLU A 26 17.74 -21.13 -21.49
N PHE A 27 17.37 -22.39 -21.27
CA PHE A 27 16.67 -22.83 -20.07
C PHE A 27 17.43 -22.48 -18.80
N ALA A 28 18.76 -22.72 -18.77
CA ALA A 28 19.63 -22.34 -17.66
C ALA A 28 19.56 -20.83 -17.35
N ARG A 29 19.58 -19.98 -18.38
CA ARG A 29 19.44 -18.52 -18.21
C ARG A 29 18.06 -18.14 -17.68
N ARG A 30 17.00 -18.79 -18.16
CA ARG A 30 15.61 -18.57 -17.71
C ARG A 30 15.41 -18.88 -16.23
N ILE A 31 16.06 -19.93 -15.71
CA ILE A 31 16.02 -20.27 -14.27
C ILE A 31 17.11 -19.57 -13.46
N VAL A 32 17.86 -18.62 -14.03
CA VAL A 32 18.98 -17.91 -13.37
C VAL A 32 20.00 -18.91 -12.78
N MET A 33 20.43 -19.85 -13.60
CA MET A 33 21.43 -20.88 -13.29
C MET A 33 22.55 -20.85 -14.32
N ASP A 34 23.78 -21.09 -13.87
CA ASP A 34 24.91 -21.21 -14.78
C ASP A 34 24.75 -22.46 -15.68
N PRO A 35 24.91 -22.35 -17.01
CA PRO A 35 24.73 -23.47 -17.93
C PRO A 35 25.61 -24.69 -17.62
N SER A 36 26.83 -24.48 -17.13
CA SER A 36 27.73 -25.59 -16.75
C SER A 36 27.27 -26.29 -15.47
N LYS A 37 26.60 -25.57 -14.56
CA LYS A 37 25.96 -26.17 -13.38
C LYS A 37 24.74 -26.99 -13.76
N LEU A 38 23.90 -26.50 -14.68
CA LEU A 38 22.75 -27.25 -15.19
C LEU A 38 23.21 -28.55 -15.87
N SER A 39 24.21 -28.47 -16.76
CA SER A 39 24.78 -29.63 -17.45
C SER A 39 25.32 -30.68 -16.47
N ARG A 40 26.08 -30.28 -15.44
CA ARG A 40 26.57 -31.20 -14.41
C ARG A 40 25.47 -31.82 -13.57
N SER A 41 24.41 -31.07 -13.26
CA SER A 41 23.25 -31.60 -12.54
C SER A 41 22.46 -32.61 -13.38
N LEU A 42 22.28 -32.34 -14.67
CA LEU A 42 21.63 -33.27 -15.61
C LEU A 42 22.45 -34.53 -15.87
N GLY A 43 23.78 -34.41 -15.82
CA GLY A 43 24.73 -35.52 -15.92
C GLY A 43 24.96 -36.28 -14.60
N GLY A 44 24.28 -35.91 -13.51
CA GLY A 44 24.34 -36.62 -12.22
C GLY A 44 25.60 -36.40 -11.39
N SER A 45 26.58 -35.63 -11.89
CA SER A 45 27.80 -35.26 -11.14
C SER A 45 27.54 -34.17 -10.08
N ARG A 46 26.37 -33.53 -10.14
CA ARG A 46 25.88 -32.55 -9.17
C ARG A 46 24.42 -32.83 -8.86
N ARG A 47 24.00 -32.60 -7.61
CA ARG A 47 22.57 -32.64 -7.24
C ARG A 47 21.94 -31.27 -7.44
N PHE A 48 20.68 -31.25 -7.86
CA PHE A 48 19.89 -30.02 -7.84
C PHE A 48 19.59 -29.63 -6.40
N THR A 49 19.70 -28.34 -6.10
CA THR A 49 19.18 -27.80 -4.84
C THR A 49 17.66 -27.66 -4.93
N VAL A 50 16.98 -27.59 -3.78
CA VAL A 50 15.53 -27.38 -3.73
C VAL A 50 15.13 -26.08 -4.47
N ALA A 51 15.92 -25.02 -4.33
CA ALA A 51 15.69 -23.75 -5.02
C ALA A 51 15.95 -23.82 -6.54
N GLU A 52 16.79 -24.73 -7.00
CA GLU A 52 16.96 -25.00 -8.44
C GLU A 52 15.75 -25.79 -8.97
N LEU A 53 15.28 -26.79 -8.24
CA LEU A 53 14.11 -27.58 -8.63
C LEU A 53 12.83 -26.76 -8.66
N ALA A 54 12.62 -25.85 -7.70
CA ALA A 54 11.48 -24.93 -7.71
C ALA A 54 11.49 -24.04 -8.95
N ARG A 55 12.64 -23.44 -9.29
CA ARG A 55 12.76 -22.60 -10.50
C ARG A 55 12.58 -23.38 -11.79
N ILE A 56 13.02 -24.65 -11.82
CA ILE A 56 12.80 -25.56 -12.96
C ILE A 56 11.32 -25.90 -13.08
N ALA A 57 10.64 -26.18 -11.96
CA ALA A 57 9.22 -26.47 -11.90
C ALA A 57 8.40 -25.28 -12.45
N ASP A 58 8.71 -24.06 -11.99
CA ASP A 58 8.06 -22.84 -12.44
C ASP A 58 8.32 -22.57 -13.93
N ALA A 59 9.56 -22.76 -14.41
CA ALA A 59 9.89 -22.54 -15.82
C ALA A 59 9.25 -23.59 -16.75
N GLY A 60 9.01 -24.79 -16.23
CA GLY A 60 8.37 -25.92 -16.90
C GLY A 60 6.86 -25.98 -16.76
N ASN A 61 6.27 -25.15 -15.90
CA ASN A 61 4.89 -25.25 -15.47
C ASN A 61 4.50 -26.67 -14.99
N VAL A 62 5.38 -27.29 -14.19
CA VAL A 62 5.15 -28.59 -13.56
C VAL A 62 5.19 -28.47 -12.04
N ASP A 63 4.61 -29.42 -11.33
CA ASP A 63 4.68 -29.46 -9.87
C ASP A 63 6.09 -29.82 -9.37
N ALA A 64 6.61 -29.10 -8.38
CA ALA A 64 7.93 -29.36 -7.81
C ALA A 64 8.00 -30.70 -7.07
N GLY A 65 6.88 -31.15 -6.49
CA GLY A 65 6.74 -32.48 -5.88
C GLY A 65 6.80 -33.61 -6.91
N TRP A 66 6.31 -33.40 -8.13
CA TRP A 66 6.49 -34.34 -9.24
C TRP A 66 7.97 -34.49 -9.63
N LEU A 67 8.71 -33.38 -9.75
CA LEU A 67 10.16 -33.42 -10.01
C LEU A 67 10.90 -34.25 -8.95
N LEU A 68 10.53 -34.07 -7.68
CA LEU A 68 11.09 -34.78 -6.54
C LEU A 68 10.61 -36.23 -6.39
N GLY A 69 9.60 -36.65 -7.16
CA GLY A 69 8.98 -37.97 -7.05
C GLY A 69 8.11 -38.16 -5.81
N THR A 70 7.72 -37.06 -5.16
CA THR A 70 6.85 -37.04 -3.97
C THR A 70 5.37 -36.92 -4.33
N ALA A 71 5.06 -36.62 -5.60
CA ALA A 71 3.71 -36.65 -6.16
C ALA A 71 3.62 -37.70 -7.28
N THR A 72 2.60 -38.57 -7.22
CA THR A 72 2.34 -39.58 -8.26
C THR A 72 1.79 -38.90 -9.50
N ALA A 73 2.31 -39.28 -10.68
CA ALA A 73 2.00 -38.68 -11.97
C ALA A 73 0.48 -38.59 -12.23
N ALA A 74 -0.03 -37.36 -12.34
CA ALA A 74 -1.29 -37.08 -13.01
C ALA A 74 -0.94 -36.45 -14.38
N GLU A 75 -1.45 -37.07 -15.44
CA GLU A 75 -1.21 -36.72 -16.84
C GLU A 75 -1.74 -35.31 -17.23
N PRO A 76 -1.17 -34.71 -18.29
CA PRO A 76 -1.50 -33.36 -18.76
C PRO A 76 -2.94 -33.30 -19.27
N THR A 77 -3.80 -32.57 -18.57
CA THR A 77 -5.21 -32.42 -18.96
C THR A 77 -5.39 -31.20 -19.87
N ALA A 78 -5.69 -31.45 -21.15
CA ALA A 78 -6.21 -30.46 -22.10
C ALA A 78 -7.67 -30.07 -21.72
N PRO A 79 -8.15 -28.86 -22.07
CA PRO A 79 -9.29 -28.24 -21.41
C PRO A 79 -10.63 -28.61 -22.07
N ALA A 80 -11.65 -28.93 -21.26
CA ALA A 80 -13.06 -28.96 -21.64
C ALA A 80 -13.88 -28.14 -20.63
N PRO A 81 -15.02 -27.56 -21.05
CA PRO A 81 -15.39 -26.21 -20.67
C PRO A 81 -16.19 -26.17 -19.36
N SER A 82 -15.61 -25.55 -18.34
CA SER A 82 -16.37 -25.01 -17.22
C SER A 82 -16.08 -23.51 -17.14
N THR A 83 -17.11 -22.74 -17.46
CA THR A 83 -17.35 -21.33 -17.13
C THR A 83 -16.31 -20.69 -16.20
N GLY A 84 -15.65 -19.66 -16.74
CA GLY A 84 -14.36 -19.14 -16.29
C GLY A 84 -14.26 -18.72 -14.83
N SER A 85 -13.18 -19.19 -14.21
CA SER A 85 -12.50 -18.43 -13.16
C SER A 85 -11.00 -18.54 -13.37
N THR A 86 -10.44 -17.49 -13.94
CA THR A 86 -9.02 -17.17 -13.96
C THR A 86 -8.50 -17.25 -12.52
N THR A 87 -7.77 -18.31 -12.15
CA THR A 87 -6.86 -18.22 -10.99
C THR A 87 -5.67 -17.37 -11.42
N ALA A 88 -5.92 -16.06 -11.45
CA ALA A 88 -4.91 -15.05 -11.27
C ALA A 88 -4.04 -15.49 -10.09
N ARG A 89 -2.71 -15.40 -10.25
CA ARG A 89 -1.75 -15.50 -9.15
C ARG A 89 -2.35 -14.81 -7.94
N ARG A 90 -2.80 -15.58 -6.95
CA ARG A 90 -3.55 -15.02 -5.82
C ARG A 90 -2.62 -14.01 -5.17
N PRO A 91 -2.98 -12.71 -5.10
CA PRO A 91 -2.15 -11.74 -4.40
C PRO A 91 -1.92 -12.29 -2.99
N ALA A 92 -0.67 -12.28 -2.51
CA ALA A 92 -0.37 -12.79 -1.18
C ALA A 92 -1.09 -11.90 -0.15
N VAL A 93 -2.21 -12.38 0.40
CA VAL A 93 -2.98 -11.64 1.40
C VAL A 93 -2.07 -11.29 2.58
N ALA A 94 -2.21 -10.08 3.13
CA ALA A 94 -1.46 -9.73 4.33
C ALA A 94 -1.76 -10.77 5.43
N PRO A 95 -0.75 -11.26 6.15
CA PRO A 95 -0.98 -12.31 7.12
C PRO A 95 -1.88 -11.84 8.26
N GLU A 96 -2.96 -12.58 8.53
CA GLU A 96 -3.97 -12.23 9.53
C GLU A 96 -3.54 -12.51 10.98
N GLY A 97 -2.45 -13.27 11.18
CA GLY A 97 -1.99 -13.63 12.52
C GLY A 97 -0.71 -14.45 12.59
N GLY A 98 -0.31 -14.77 13.82
CA GLY A 98 0.80 -15.69 14.12
C GLY A 98 2.16 -15.22 13.60
N ARG A 99 3.00 -16.20 13.25
CA ARG A 99 4.39 -15.95 12.89
C ARG A 99 4.58 -15.05 11.66
N PRO A 100 3.83 -15.23 10.56
CA PRO A 100 3.96 -14.35 9.39
C PRO A 100 3.63 -12.89 9.69
N LEU A 101 2.61 -12.62 10.53
CA LEU A 101 2.25 -11.26 10.93
C LEU A 101 3.35 -10.61 11.78
N GLN A 102 3.95 -11.36 12.71
CA GLN A 102 5.09 -10.86 13.50
C GLN A 102 6.26 -10.46 12.60
N ILE A 103 6.60 -11.30 11.62
CA ILE A 103 7.66 -11.02 10.65
C ILE A 103 7.37 -9.74 9.87
N VAL A 104 6.14 -9.57 9.40
CA VAL A 104 5.71 -8.37 8.67
C VAL A 104 5.80 -7.12 9.55
N ARG A 105 5.32 -7.17 10.80
CA ARG A 105 5.39 -6.03 11.73
C ARG A 105 6.83 -5.59 12.01
N GLU A 106 7.72 -6.55 12.30
CA GLU A 106 9.14 -6.25 12.53
C GLU A 106 9.82 -5.74 11.26
N THR A 107 9.42 -6.26 10.09
CA THR A 107 9.90 -5.75 8.81
C THR A 107 9.53 -4.27 8.64
N VAL A 108 8.26 -3.90 8.85
CA VAL A 108 7.81 -2.51 8.74
C VAL A 108 8.55 -1.60 9.73
N ARG A 109 8.71 -2.05 10.98
CA ARG A 109 9.44 -1.30 12.00
C ARG A 109 10.90 -1.05 11.58
N LEU A 110 11.61 -2.09 11.14
CA LEU A 110 13.01 -1.99 10.73
C LEU A 110 13.18 -1.14 9.47
N ILE A 111 12.28 -1.27 8.47
CA ILE A 111 12.30 -0.43 7.27
C ILE A 111 12.10 1.04 7.67
N ALA A 112 11.15 1.34 8.54
CA ALA A 112 10.91 2.71 8.98
C ALA A 112 12.09 3.31 9.78
N GLU A 113 12.89 2.48 10.46
CA GLU A 113 14.03 2.92 11.27
C GLU A 113 15.35 3.03 10.49
N HIS A 114 15.54 2.16 9.50
CA HIS A 114 16.83 2.01 8.82
C HIS A 114 16.77 2.20 7.30
N GLY A 115 15.56 2.30 6.74
CA GLY A 115 15.30 2.33 5.30
C GLY A 115 15.32 0.94 4.68
N PHE A 116 14.51 0.76 3.63
CA PHE A 116 14.28 -0.55 3.02
C PHE A 116 15.58 -1.23 2.61
N HIS A 117 16.52 -0.50 2.00
CA HIS A 117 17.77 -1.06 1.46
C HIS A 117 18.76 -1.50 2.55
N ALA A 118 18.73 -0.89 3.74
CA ALA A 118 19.64 -1.22 4.83
C ALA A 118 19.24 -2.52 5.57
N VAL A 119 17.94 -2.84 5.60
CA VAL A 119 17.40 -3.99 6.34
C VAL A 119 17.69 -5.30 5.62
N ARG A 120 18.38 -6.23 6.27
CA ARG A 120 18.62 -7.59 5.78
C ARG A 120 17.60 -8.56 6.39
N VAL A 121 17.35 -9.69 5.69
CA VAL A 121 16.53 -10.79 6.22
C VAL A 121 17.07 -11.31 7.57
N ALA A 122 18.39 -11.25 7.78
CA ALA A 122 19.01 -11.60 9.05
C ALA A 122 18.61 -10.66 10.19
N ASP A 123 18.49 -9.35 9.93
CA ASP A 123 18.09 -8.35 10.94
C ASP A 123 16.64 -8.60 11.37
N ILE A 124 15.77 -8.93 10.41
CA ILE A 124 14.36 -9.28 10.66
C ILE A 124 14.25 -10.60 11.43
N ALA A 125 15.05 -11.61 11.06
CA ALA A 125 15.09 -12.89 11.76
C ALA A 125 15.52 -12.69 13.23
N ALA A 126 16.53 -11.86 13.48
CA ALA A 126 16.98 -11.51 14.82
C ALA A 126 15.90 -10.77 15.61
N ALA A 127 15.25 -9.76 15.03
CA ALA A 127 14.15 -9.03 15.67
C ALA A 127 12.94 -9.92 16.00
N CYS A 128 12.74 -10.97 15.21
CA CYS A 128 11.68 -11.94 15.43
C CYS A 128 12.10 -13.11 16.33
N ASP A 129 13.34 -13.16 16.83
CA ASP A 129 13.92 -14.29 17.57
C ASP A 129 13.81 -15.63 16.80
N THR A 130 14.37 -15.68 15.58
CA THR A 130 14.41 -16.91 14.75
C THR A 130 15.56 -16.96 13.76
N SER A 131 15.58 -18.03 12.97
CA SER A 131 16.50 -18.22 11.87
C SER A 131 16.03 -17.57 10.57
N THR A 132 16.98 -17.18 9.74
CA THR A 132 16.71 -16.74 8.35
C THR A 132 15.99 -17.81 7.53
N ALA A 133 16.26 -19.09 7.78
CA ALA A 133 15.56 -20.20 7.15
C ALA A 133 14.05 -20.20 7.49
N ALA A 134 13.68 -19.90 8.73
CA ALA A 134 12.28 -19.77 9.14
C ALA A 134 11.60 -18.54 8.51
N ILE A 135 12.34 -17.45 8.27
CA ILE A 135 11.82 -16.32 7.49
C ILE A 135 11.56 -16.74 6.04
N HIS A 136 12.54 -17.39 5.40
CA HIS A 136 12.43 -17.86 4.02
C HIS A 136 11.33 -18.88 3.80
N TYR A 137 10.98 -19.66 4.82
CA TYR A 137 9.82 -20.56 4.79
C TYR A 137 8.50 -19.79 4.58
N HIS A 138 8.36 -18.60 5.15
CA HIS A 138 7.17 -17.76 5.00
C HIS A 138 7.27 -16.77 3.84
N PHE A 139 8.46 -16.23 3.58
CA PHE A 139 8.72 -15.21 2.59
C PHE A 139 9.95 -15.60 1.75
N PRO A 140 9.74 -16.19 0.56
CA PRO A 140 10.83 -16.76 -0.25
C PRO A 140 11.96 -15.77 -0.55
N GLY A 141 11.64 -14.48 -0.64
CA GLY A 141 12.59 -13.42 -0.88
C GLY A 141 12.20 -12.08 -0.26
N ARG A 142 13.10 -11.11 -0.46
CA ARG A 142 12.98 -9.75 0.07
C ARG A 142 11.85 -8.97 -0.61
N ALA A 143 11.57 -9.25 -1.88
CA ALA A 143 10.50 -8.59 -2.62
C ALA A 143 9.12 -9.03 -2.09
N GLU A 144 8.95 -10.32 -1.81
CA GLU A 144 7.72 -10.89 -1.24
C GLU A 144 7.48 -10.36 0.18
N LEU A 145 8.57 -10.18 0.94
CA LEU A 145 8.51 -9.62 2.28
C LEU A 145 8.15 -8.12 2.25
N LEU A 146 8.70 -7.35 1.30
CA LEU A 146 8.30 -5.95 1.07
C LEU A 146 6.83 -5.87 0.63
N GLU A 147 6.40 -6.72 -0.29
CA GLU A 147 5.03 -6.79 -0.77
C GLU A 147 4.05 -7.09 0.38
N ALA A 148 4.37 -8.03 1.28
CA ALA A 148 3.57 -8.32 2.46
C ALA A 148 3.56 -7.17 3.48
N ALA A 149 4.71 -6.52 3.69
CA ALA A 149 4.84 -5.35 4.56
C ALA A 149 4.00 -4.16 4.06
N VAL A 150 4.06 -3.89 2.77
CA VAL A 150 3.28 -2.85 2.10
C VAL A 150 1.79 -3.13 2.23
N ARG A 151 1.34 -4.35 1.88
CA ARG A 151 -0.08 -4.72 2.04
C ARG A 151 -0.57 -4.56 3.48
N TRP A 152 0.22 -4.98 4.46
CA TRP A 152 -0.16 -4.82 5.86
C TRP A 152 -0.31 -3.34 6.25
N CYS A 153 0.61 -2.46 5.84
CA CYS A 153 0.47 -1.01 6.07
C CYS A 153 -0.80 -0.46 5.41
N MET A 154 -1.14 -0.93 4.21
CA MET A 154 -2.32 -0.48 3.46
C MET A 154 -3.63 -0.95 4.10
N ASP A 155 -3.67 -2.17 4.59
CA ASP A 155 -4.82 -2.74 5.29
C ASP A 155 -5.05 -2.00 6.60
N GLU A 156 -3.98 -1.71 7.34
CA GLU A 156 -4.07 -0.86 8.54
C GLU A 156 -4.54 0.56 8.22
N ASP A 157 -4.04 1.19 7.15
CA ASP A 157 -4.50 2.51 6.70
C ASP A 157 -5.99 2.49 6.33
N THR A 158 -6.42 1.45 5.63
CA THR A 158 -7.82 1.28 5.24
C THR A 158 -8.72 1.07 6.45
N ALA A 159 -8.32 0.23 7.40
CA ALA A 159 -9.05 0.01 8.64
C ALA A 159 -9.12 1.29 9.49
N ARG A 160 -8.02 2.04 9.63
CA ARG A 160 -8.00 3.35 10.33
C ARG A 160 -8.96 4.35 9.71
N ARG A 161 -9.00 4.43 8.38
CA ARG A 161 -9.92 5.30 7.64
C ARG A 161 -11.36 4.89 7.87
N ALA A 162 -11.70 3.62 7.67
CA ALA A 162 -13.05 3.10 7.88
C ALA A 162 -13.56 3.38 9.30
N ALA A 163 -12.73 3.21 10.32
CA ALA A 163 -13.09 3.46 11.72
C ALA A 163 -13.30 4.95 12.07
N ARG A 164 -12.74 5.88 11.28
CA ARG A 164 -12.89 7.33 11.50
C ARG A 164 -14.01 7.94 10.66
N ILE A 165 -14.24 7.38 9.48
CA ILE A 165 -15.22 7.86 8.50
C ILE A 165 -16.64 7.41 8.81
N ALA A 166 -16.81 6.29 9.53
CA ALA A 166 -18.12 5.69 9.82
C ALA A 166 -19.14 6.65 10.50
N ASP A 167 -18.68 7.78 11.04
CA ASP A 167 -19.48 8.74 11.80
C ASP A 167 -19.68 10.11 11.09
N ALA A 168 -19.19 10.30 9.85
CA ALA A 168 -19.26 11.60 9.17
C ALA A 168 -20.47 11.70 8.21
N ASP A 169 -21.54 12.35 8.66
CA ASP A 169 -22.69 12.69 7.79
C ASP A 169 -22.35 13.79 6.76
N ASP A 170 -21.34 14.61 7.06
CA ASP A 170 -20.87 15.72 6.22
C ASP A 170 -19.60 15.35 5.45
N ALA A 171 -19.68 15.35 4.12
CA ALA A 171 -18.56 15.03 3.24
C ALA A 171 -17.41 16.06 3.34
N TYR A 172 -17.70 17.31 3.73
CA TYR A 172 -16.67 18.32 3.94
C TYR A 172 -15.78 17.94 5.13
N GLU A 173 -16.39 17.64 6.27
CA GLU A 173 -15.68 17.23 7.48
C GLU A 173 -14.98 15.87 7.30
N GLU A 174 -15.60 14.93 6.57
CA GLU A 174 -14.96 13.67 6.22
C GLU A 174 -13.66 13.86 5.42
N LEU A 175 -13.67 14.74 4.42
CA LEU A 175 -12.47 15.03 3.63
C LEU A 175 -11.38 15.69 4.49
N ARG A 176 -11.76 16.58 5.42
CA ARG A 176 -10.83 17.16 6.40
C ARG A 176 -10.23 16.11 7.32
N GLN A 177 -11.01 15.15 7.81
CA GLN A 177 -10.52 14.06 8.63
C GLN A 177 -9.57 13.14 7.84
N LEU A 178 -9.89 12.85 6.58
CA LEU A 178 -9.00 12.10 5.69
C LEU A 178 -7.65 12.80 5.51
N ILE A 179 -7.64 14.12 5.33
CA ILE A 179 -6.41 14.91 5.28
C ILE A 179 -5.64 14.79 6.60
N ALA A 180 -6.31 14.99 7.74
CA ALA A 180 -5.67 14.93 9.06
C ALA A 180 -5.00 13.58 9.35
N LEU A 181 -5.59 12.47 8.89
CA LEU A 181 -5.00 11.13 9.03
C LEU A 181 -3.69 10.97 8.26
N GLN A 182 -3.52 11.70 7.17
CA GLN A 182 -2.35 11.63 6.29
C GLN A 182 -1.25 12.64 6.68
N VAL A 183 -1.52 13.57 7.58
CA VAL A 183 -0.52 14.54 8.04
C VAL A 183 0.41 13.88 9.08
N PRO A 184 1.75 13.99 8.93
CA PRO A 184 2.71 13.26 9.76
C PRO A 184 2.98 13.94 11.12
N TYR A 185 1.95 14.06 11.95
CA TYR A 185 2.04 14.67 13.30
C TYR A 185 2.82 13.82 14.30
N THR A 186 2.69 12.50 14.21
CA THR A 186 3.27 11.57 15.17
C THR A 186 4.51 10.88 14.59
N VAL A 187 5.38 10.39 15.49
CA VAL A 187 6.53 9.54 15.10
C VAL A 187 6.07 8.33 14.28
N GLN A 188 4.92 7.74 14.63
CA GLN A 188 4.36 6.60 13.91
C GLN A 188 3.92 6.96 12.48
N GLN A 189 3.25 8.11 12.29
CA GLN A 189 2.87 8.56 10.94
C GLN A 189 4.10 8.93 10.11
N ARG A 190 5.12 9.57 10.70
CA ARG A 190 6.40 9.82 10.00
C ARG A 190 7.06 8.52 9.55
N ARG A 191 7.08 7.50 10.41
CA ARG A 191 7.57 6.15 10.09
C ARG A 191 6.80 5.52 8.92
N GLN A 192 5.47 5.64 8.91
CA GLN A 192 4.63 5.16 7.80
C GLN A 192 4.96 5.87 6.48
N TRP A 193 5.14 7.19 6.50
CA TRP A 193 5.53 7.94 5.30
C TRP A 193 6.92 7.57 4.78
N LEU A 194 7.89 7.26 5.65
CA LEU A 194 9.21 6.77 5.23
C LEU A 194 9.10 5.44 4.46
N VAL A 195 8.22 4.53 4.91
CA VAL A 195 7.92 3.29 4.18
C VAL A 195 7.31 3.59 2.81
N TRP A 196 6.40 4.58 2.72
CA TRP A 196 5.84 5.03 1.43
C TRP A 196 6.90 5.60 0.49
N MET A 197 7.86 6.40 0.99
CA MET A 197 8.96 6.93 0.18
C MET A 197 9.86 5.82 -0.38
N ASP A 198 10.22 4.85 0.44
CA ASP A 198 10.98 3.67 0.00
C ASP A 198 10.20 2.86 -1.05
N LEU A 199 8.88 2.72 -0.84
CA LEU A 199 8.00 2.05 -1.78
C LEU A 199 7.95 2.78 -3.12
N TRP A 200 7.83 4.10 -3.16
CA TRP A 200 7.82 4.87 -4.42
C TRP A 200 9.12 4.68 -5.19
N ALA A 201 10.26 4.76 -4.49
CA ALA A 201 11.55 4.53 -5.10
C ALA A 201 11.65 3.11 -5.69
N GLU A 202 11.13 2.11 -4.98
CA GLU A 202 11.16 0.72 -5.45
C GLU A 202 10.14 0.43 -6.56
N ALA A 203 8.94 1.01 -6.48
CA ALA A 203 7.91 0.93 -7.51
C ALA A 203 8.40 1.47 -8.86
N ALA A 204 9.24 2.52 -8.85
CA ALA A 204 9.86 3.07 -10.05
C ALA A 204 10.88 2.12 -10.71
N ARG A 205 11.37 1.10 -9.99
CA ARG A 205 12.39 0.15 -10.47
C ARG A 205 11.84 -1.27 -10.69
N SER A 206 10.81 -1.67 -9.96
CA SER A 206 10.25 -3.03 -9.96
C SER A 206 8.81 -3.03 -10.47
N THR A 207 8.55 -3.74 -11.58
CA THR A 207 7.20 -3.82 -12.16
C THR A 207 6.18 -4.51 -11.23
N ALA A 208 6.62 -5.45 -10.39
CA ALA A 208 5.74 -6.13 -9.45
C ALA A 208 5.28 -5.16 -8.34
N ILE A 209 6.23 -4.43 -7.75
CA ILE A 209 5.96 -3.43 -6.72
C ILE A 209 5.19 -2.23 -7.31
N GLY A 210 5.52 -1.82 -8.54
CA GLY A 210 4.79 -0.77 -9.25
C GLY A 210 3.31 -1.08 -9.47
N ARG A 211 2.94 -2.35 -9.71
CA ARG A 211 1.52 -2.76 -9.79
C ARG A 211 0.82 -2.62 -8.43
N LEU A 212 1.45 -3.06 -7.34
CA LEU A 212 0.89 -2.93 -6.00
C LEU A 212 0.69 -1.46 -5.61
N HIS A 213 1.67 -0.61 -5.90
CA HIS A 213 1.58 0.83 -5.72
C HIS A 213 0.43 1.44 -6.52
N ALA A 214 0.29 1.08 -7.80
CA ALA A 214 -0.79 1.59 -8.64
C ALA A 214 -2.18 1.20 -8.14
N ASP A 215 -2.35 -0.03 -7.66
CA ASP A 215 -3.61 -0.52 -7.11
C ASP A 215 -3.97 0.21 -5.81
N PHE A 216 -2.99 0.50 -4.95
CA PHE A 216 -3.20 1.34 -3.76
C PHE A 216 -3.71 2.73 -4.11
N TYR A 217 -2.98 3.39 -5.00
CA TYR A 217 -3.26 4.77 -5.37
C TYR A 217 -4.62 4.86 -6.04
N ARG A 218 -5.02 3.82 -6.78
CA ARG A 218 -6.38 3.71 -7.31
C ARG A 218 -7.40 3.66 -6.18
N GLN A 219 -7.25 2.75 -5.21
CA GLN A 219 -8.19 2.60 -4.09
C GLN A 219 -8.30 3.88 -3.25
N TRP A 220 -7.16 4.50 -2.90
CA TRP A 220 -7.15 5.76 -2.15
C TRP A 220 -7.85 6.89 -2.90
N ARG A 221 -7.51 7.09 -4.18
CA ARG A 221 -8.16 8.13 -5.01
C ARG A 221 -9.65 7.85 -5.20
N GLN A 222 -10.07 6.59 -5.27
CA GLN A 222 -11.49 6.22 -5.32
C GLN A 222 -12.22 6.61 -4.03
N THR A 223 -11.62 6.36 -2.85
CA THR A 223 -12.17 6.83 -1.57
C THR A 223 -12.34 8.35 -1.58
N VAL A 224 -11.30 9.10 -1.93
CA VAL A 224 -11.35 10.58 -1.97
C VAL A 224 -12.37 11.08 -2.99
N ALA A 225 -12.42 10.49 -4.19
CA ALA A 225 -13.39 10.86 -5.23
C ALA A 225 -14.84 10.60 -4.81
N GLU A 226 -15.10 9.52 -4.05
CA GLU A 226 -16.43 9.25 -3.53
C GLU A 226 -16.87 10.29 -2.49
N VAL A 227 -15.97 10.72 -1.60
CA VAL A 227 -16.25 11.82 -0.67
C VAL A 227 -16.58 13.11 -1.44
N ILE A 228 -15.79 13.45 -2.45
CA ILE A 228 -16.03 14.64 -3.28
C ILE A 228 -17.38 14.55 -4.00
N ARG A 229 -17.70 13.40 -4.60
CA ARG A 229 -18.99 13.17 -5.28
C ARG A 229 -20.17 13.35 -4.33
N ARG A 230 -20.07 12.81 -3.12
CA ARG A 230 -21.10 12.96 -2.10
C ARG A 230 -21.24 14.40 -1.64
N GLY A 231 -20.12 15.11 -1.45
CA GLY A 231 -20.16 16.52 -1.07
C GLY A 231 -20.73 17.43 -2.17
N ILE A 232 -20.55 17.09 -3.44
CA ILE A 232 -21.25 17.74 -4.56
C ILE A 232 -22.76 17.50 -4.46
N ALA A 233 -23.18 16.25 -4.21
CA ALA A 233 -24.60 15.90 -4.06
C ALA A 233 -25.24 16.57 -2.82
N GLN A 234 -24.46 16.77 -1.75
CA GLN A 234 -24.86 17.51 -0.54
C GLN A 234 -24.85 19.04 -0.73
N GLY A 235 -24.25 19.55 -1.81
CA GLY A 235 -24.11 20.98 -2.07
C GLY A 235 -23.00 21.68 -1.26
N VAL A 236 -22.21 20.94 -0.48
CA VAL A 236 -21.06 21.48 0.27
C VAL A 236 -19.83 21.71 -0.62
N PHE A 237 -19.73 20.97 -1.72
CA PHE A 237 -18.71 21.17 -2.75
C PHE A 237 -19.30 21.68 -4.07
N ARG A 238 -18.54 22.52 -4.77
CA ARG A 238 -18.86 22.96 -6.14
C ARG A 238 -18.72 21.82 -7.15
N GLY A 239 -19.41 21.94 -8.28
CA GLY A 239 -19.32 20.95 -9.37
C GLY A 239 -17.90 20.90 -9.97
N VAL A 240 -17.15 19.86 -9.59
CA VAL A 240 -15.82 19.52 -10.12
C VAL A 240 -15.81 18.09 -10.64
N ASP A 241 -14.77 17.73 -11.40
CA ASP A 241 -14.47 16.34 -11.73
C ASP A 241 -13.85 15.64 -10.50
N PRO A 242 -14.54 14.68 -9.85
CA PRO A 242 -14.07 14.08 -8.61
C PRO A 242 -12.76 13.30 -8.78
N GLU A 243 -12.61 12.59 -9.90
CA GLU A 243 -11.45 11.77 -10.21
C GLU A 243 -10.17 12.62 -10.36
N THR A 244 -10.24 13.69 -11.16
CA THR A 244 -9.12 14.62 -11.38
C THR A 244 -8.77 15.37 -10.10
N THR A 245 -9.79 15.76 -9.32
CA THR A 245 -9.58 16.43 -8.04
C THR A 245 -8.88 15.51 -7.03
N ALA A 246 -9.31 14.25 -6.92
CA ALA A 246 -8.67 13.27 -6.05
C ALA A 246 -7.20 13.05 -6.42
N VAL A 247 -6.87 13.04 -7.71
CA VAL A 247 -5.48 12.99 -8.19
C VAL A 247 -4.68 14.20 -7.70
N ARG A 248 -5.22 15.41 -7.89
CA ARG A 248 -4.55 16.66 -7.50
C ARG A 248 -4.32 16.76 -6.00
N LEU A 249 -5.35 16.45 -5.20
CA LEU A 249 -5.24 16.47 -3.74
C LEU A 249 -4.22 15.43 -3.25
N THR A 250 -4.27 14.20 -3.79
CA THR A 250 -3.29 13.16 -3.44
C THR A 250 -1.86 13.60 -3.78
N ALA A 251 -1.63 14.16 -4.97
CA ALA A 251 -0.32 14.63 -5.39
C ALA A 251 0.20 15.80 -4.51
N LEU A 252 -0.69 16.71 -4.10
CA LEU A 252 -0.37 17.78 -3.16
C LEU A 252 0.07 17.20 -1.81
N MET A 253 -0.70 16.25 -1.26
CA MET A 253 -0.40 15.60 0.01
C MET A 253 0.94 14.88 -0.03
N ASP A 254 1.19 14.08 -1.06
CA ASP A 254 2.45 13.34 -1.24
C ASP A 254 3.66 14.28 -1.32
N GLY A 255 3.54 15.35 -2.11
CA GLY A 255 4.61 16.33 -2.30
C GLY A 255 4.93 17.10 -1.01
N LEU A 256 3.90 17.49 -0.25
CA LEU A 256 4.08 18.18 1.03
C LEU A 256 4.62 17.24 2.10
N ALA A 257 4.12 15.99 2.19
CA ALA A 257 4.62 15.00 3.14
C ALA A 257 6.11 14.71 2.93
N ALA A 258 6.55 14.59 1.68
CA ALA A 258 7.97 14.42 1.35
C ALA A 258 8.83 15.60 1.86
N GLN A 259 8.34 16.84 1.73
CA GLN A 259 9.03 18.02 2.27
C GLN A 259 9.06 18.02 3.81
N VAL A 260 7.96 17.62 4.45
CA VAL A 260 7.89 17.49 5.92
C VAL A 260 8.87 16.44 6.45
N LEU A 261 9.06 15.35 5.72
CA LEU A 261 10.04 14.31 6.07
C LEU A 261 11.48 14.76 5.83
N ALA A 262 11.72 15.51 4.76
CA ALA A 262 13.05 16.00 4.39
C ALA A 262 13.53 17.18 5.27
N ALA A 263 12.62 17.89 5.93
CA ALA A 263 12.96 18.97 6.86
C ALA A 263 13.76 18.43 8.06
N ALA A 264 14.92 19.05 8.34
CA ALA A 264 15.75 18.68 9.49
C ALA A 264 14.99 18.91 10.82
N PRO A 265 14.96 17.93 11.75
CA PRO A 265 14.38 18.15 13.06
C PRO A 265 15.22 19.18 13.84
N GLY A 266 14.62 20.33 14.19
CA GLY A 266 15.20 21.24 15.19
C GLY A 266 15.58 22.66 14.76
N GLU A 267 15.40 23.08 13.50
CA GLU A 267 15.56 24.50 13.11
C GLU A 267 14.27 25.32 13.37
N GLY A 268 13.65 25.07 14.53
CA GLY A 268 12.47 25.77 15.01
C GLY A 268 12.84 27.06 15.72
N GLY A 269 13.25 28.07 14.96
CA GLY A 269 13.35 29.45 15.43
C GLY A 269 12.96 30.41 14.31
N ALA A 270 11.74 30.98 14.40
CA ALA A 270 11.12 32.09 13.62
C ALA A 270 11.30 32.17 12.07
N ALA A 271 12.12 31.33 11.45
CA ALA A 271 12.53 31.35 10.06
C ALA A 271 12.97 29.95 9.58
N GLY A 272 12.42 28.87 10.16
CA GLY A 272 12.68 27.51 9.70
C GLY A 272 12.12 27.32 8.29
N VAL A 273 13.00 27.19 7.29
CA VAL A 273 12.67 27.15 5.85
C VAL A 273 11.99 25.83 5.42
N GLY A 274 11.78 24.90 6.34
CA GLY A 274 11.19 23.58 6.06
C GLY A 274 9.67 23.52 6.21
N MET A 275 9.02 22.68 5.40
CA MET A 275 7.59 22.39 5.53
C MET A 275 7.32 21.68 6.88
N SER A 276 6.44 22.23 7.71
CA SER A 276 5.97 21.57 8.94
C SER A 276 4.71 20.73 8.70
N ALA A 277 4.38 19.84 9.64
CA ALA A 277 3.14 19.06 9.56
C ALA A 277 1.90 19.97 9.62
N GLU A 278 1.94 21.03 10.44
CA GLU A 278 0.88 22.05 10.52
C GLU A 278 0.76 22.83 9.21
N ALA A 279 1.88 23.21 8.59
CA ALA A 279 1.89 23.88 7.30
C ALA A 279 1.33 22.99 6.18
N MET A 280 1.67 21.69 6.18
CA MET A 280 1.08 20.71 5.27
C MET A 280 -0.44 20.61 5.45
N HIS A 281 -0.93 20.46 6.69
CA HIS A 281 -2.38 20.42 6.95
C HIS A 281 -3.04 21.70 6.42
N THR A 282 -2.48 22.86 6.76
CA THR A 282 -3.03 24.17 6.39
C THR A 282 -3.10 24.31 4.87
N ALA A 283 -2.07 23.91 4.13
CA ALA A 283 -2.05 23.93 2.68
C ALA A 283 -3.10 23.00 2.05
N CYS A 284 -3.25 21.78 2.58
CA CYS A 284 -4.27 20.84 2.12
C CYS A 284 -5.70 21.32 2.44
N ALA A 285 -5.92 21.90 3.62
CA ALA A 285 -7.20 22.50 3.99
C ALA A 285 -7.53 23.70 3.09
N ALA A 286 -6.57 24.60 2.86
CA ALA A 286 -6.75 25.73 1.96
C ALA A 286 -7.08 25.27 0.53
N TYR A 287 -6.46 24.18 0.05
CA TYR A 287 -6.82 23.58 -1.23
C TYR A 287 -8.29 23.14 -1.27
N VAL A 288 -8.81 22.49 -0.21
CA VAL A 288 -10.24 22.13 -0.14
C VAL A 288 -11.11 23.39 -0.16
N ASP A 289 -10.75 24.41 0.60
CA ASP A 289 -11.54 25.65 0.71
C ASP A 289 -11.58 26.42 -0.62
N THR A 290 -10.46 26.50 -1.35
CA THR A 290 -10.39 27.25 -2.61
C THR A 290 -10.85 26.42 -3.81
N GLU A 291 -10.51 25.13 -3.82
CA GLU A 291 -10.77 24.27 -4.98
C GLU A 291 -12.06 23.47 -4.90
N LEU A 292 -12.69 23.36 -3.71
CA LEU A 292 -13.87 22.51 -3.55
C LEU A 292 -15.03 23.19 -2.87
N ALA A 293 -14.82 24.07 -1.88
CA ALA A 293 -15.94 24.71 -1.21
C ALA A 293 -16.83 25.45 -2.22
N ALA A 294 -18.14 25.26 -2.10
CA ALA A 294 -19.09 26.02 -2.90
C ALA A 294 -18.93 27.52 -2.57
N GLY A 295 -18.61 28.34 -3.57
CA GLY A 295 -18.41 29.78 -3.39
C GLY A 295 -19.68 30.44 -2.87
N GLY A 296 -19.68 30.79 -1.59
CA GLY A 296 -20.73 31.55 -0.90
C GLY A 296 -20.53 31.46 0.60
N GLY A 297 -20.16 32.56 1.25
CA GLY A 297 -20.01 32.62 2.70
C GLY A 297 -21.27 32.13 3.40
N ALA A 298 -21.18 30.99 4.07
CA ALA A 298 -22.08 30.60 5.12
C ALA A 298 -21.21 30.04 6.25
N THR A 299 -20.74 30.94 7.10
CA THR A 299 -20.55 30.61 8.52
C THR A 299 -21.79 29.82 8.96
N PRO A 300 -21.65 28.68 9.65
CA PRO A 300 -22.80 28.00 10.20
C PRO A 300 -23.48 28.99 11.15
N VAL A 301 -24.68 29.44 10.80
CA VAL A 301 -25.50 30.26 11.68
C VAL A 301 -25.83 29.39 12.88
N THR A 302 -25.07 29.58 13.96
CA THR A 302 -25.51 29.22 15.30
C THR A 302 -26.85 29.90 15.50
N GLY A 303 -27.90 29.11 15.65
CA GLY A 303 -29.27 29.59 15.77
C GLY A 303 -29.40 30.63 16.87
N THR A 304 -29.63 31.88 16.47
CA THR A 304 -30.11 32.93 17.36
C THR A 304 -31.62 32.98 17.20
N GLY A 305 -32.33 32.77 18.31
CA GLY A 305 -33.79 32.73 18.37
C GLY A 305 -34.47 34.01 17.86
N PRO A 306 -35.78 33.96 17.62
CA PRO A 306 -36.50 35.03 16.94
C PRO A 306 -36.58 36.26 17.84
N SER A 307 -36.03 37.39 17.37
CA SER A 307 -36.33 38.72 17.91
C SER A 307 -37.27 39.45 16.95
N PRO A 308 -38.38 40.03 17.42
CA PRO A 308 -39.44 40.52 16.56
C PRO A 308 -39.17 41.93 16.00
N ALA A 309 -39.79 42.13 14.84
CA ALA A 309 -39.94 43.32 14.02
C ALA A 309 -39.77 44.69 14.69
N GLY A 310 -38.97 45.53 14.05
CA GLY A 310 -38.87 46.95 14.33
C GLY A 310 -40.13 47.74 13.92
N THR A 311 -40.35 48.84 14.64
CA THR A 311 -41.17 49.97 14.21
C THR A 311 -40.38 51.23 14.57
N ASP A 312 -40.19 52.12 13.60
CA ASP A 312 -39.58 53.45 13.76
C ASP A 312 -40.25 54.37 12.69
N PRO A 313 -40.22 55.72 12.75
CA PRO A 313 -39.94 56.69 13.82
C PRO A 313 -41.01 57.81 13.94
N SER A 314 -40.81 58.74 14.90
CA SER A 314 -41.20 60.18 14.90
C SER A 314 -42.50 60.61 15.62
N ALA A 315 -42.35 61.19 16.83
CA ALA A 315 -42.66 62.59 17.18
C ALA A 315 -42.91 62.80 18.72
N PRO A 316 -42.60 63.98 19.29
CA PRO A 316 -42.50 64.21 20.74
C PRO A 316 -43.73 64.88 21.39
N HIS A 317 -43.64 65.12 22.71
CA HIS A 317 -44.59 65.79 23.65
C HIS A 317 -45.50 64.78 24.40
N HIS A 318 -45.61 64.72 25.73
CA HIS A 318 -45.78 65.80 26.71
C HIS A 318 -45.47 65.33 28.15
N HIS A 319 -45.04 66.28 28.98
CA HIS A 319 -44.83 66.22 30.43
C HIS A 319 -46.18 66.28 31.20
N ALA A 320 -46.40 65.41 32.19
CA ALA A 320 -47.25 65.57 33.40
C ALA A 320 -46.92 64.37 34.32
N ALA A 321 -46.36 64.46 35.53
CA ALA A 321 -46.66 65.23 36.74
C ALA A 321 -48.01 64.86 37.40
N ASP A 322 -47.91 64.50 38.69
CA ASP A 322 -48.93 64.23 39.74
C ASP A 322 -49.74 62.93 39.59
N GLY A 323 -49.72 61.94 40.51
CA GLY A 323 -49.90 61.97 41.98
C GLY A 323 -51.32 61.40 42.30
N PRO A 324 -51.64 60.80 43.46
CA PRO A 324 -50.86 60.56 44.68
C PRO A 324 -50.44 59.09 44.93
#